data_AF-A0AAW1Y8T4-F1
#
_entry.id   AF-A0AAW1Y8T4-F1
#
_cell.length_a   1.000
_cell.length_b   1.000
_cell.length_c   1.000
_cell.angle_alpha   90.00
_cell.angle_beta   90.00
_cell.angle_gamma   90.00
#
_symmetry.space_group_name_H-M   'P 1'
#
loop_
_entity.id
_entity.type
_entity.pdbx_description
1 polymer ?
#
loop_
_entity_poly.entity_id
_entity_poly.type
_entity_poly.pdbx_seq_one_letter_code
_entity_poly.pdbx_strand_id
1 'polypeptide(L)'
;MAFLSSLLKTAIAASASTSCKSDLERRIGLQLDQAILEDILIPTNSHGNNHSTIYDADTIVRIFSIFLNLDEDDEDDTNPLRDESQMVYDFDSPGSPKQSSILKVSKLLDNYLAEVALDSNLSPSKFTALAELLPDHARIVSDGLYRAVDIFLKVHPNMKDSERYRLCKTIDCQKTIPRSLQSCSSE
;
A
#
# COMPACT_ATOMS: atom_id res chain seq x y z
N MET A 1 -10.18 -12.67 8.86
CA MET A 1 -8.75 -12.35 8.63
C MET A 1 -7.80 -12.78 9.75
N ALA A 2 -8.04 -12.41 11.01
CA ALA A 2 -7.15 -12.69 12.16
C ALA A 2 -6.51 -14.09 12.25
N PHE A 3 -7.25 -15.17 11.96
CA PHE A 3 -6.70 -16.53 11.98
C PHE A 3 -5.58 -16.74 10.96
N LEU A 4 -5.77 -16.32 9.70
CA LEU A 4 -4.77 -16.48 8.65
C LEU A 4 -3.53 -15.62 8.91
N SER A 5 -3.71 -14.39 9.40
CA SER A 5 -2.61 -13.54 9.82
C SER A 5 -1.79 -14.22 10.91
N SER A 6 -2.45 -14.71 11.96
CA SER A 6 -1.80 -15.42 13.06
C SER A 6 -1.07 -16.68 12.59
N LEU A 7 -1.66 -17.41 11.66
CA LEU A 7 -1.07 -18.61 11.07
C LEU A 7 0.17 -18.27 10.23
N LEU A 8 0.14 -17.21 9.41
CA LEU A 8 1.30 -16.73 8.65
C LEU A 8 2.44 -16.29 9.59
N LYS A 9 2.13 -15.50 10.62
CA LYS A 9 3.10 -15.07 11.63
C LYS A 9 3.77 -16.27 12.31
N THR A 10 2.98 -17.29 12.67
CA THR A 10 3.49 -18.52 13.27
C THR A 10 4.32 -19.35 12.28
N ALA A 11 3.90 -19.44 11.02
CA ALA A 11 4.63 -20.15 9.97
C ALA A 11 6.00 -19.49 9.69
N ILE A 12 6.06 -18.15 9.71
CA ILE A 12 7.32 -17.40 9.60
C ILE A 12 8.22 -17.66 10.81
N ALA A 13 7.68 -17.57 12.03
CA ALA A 13 8.43 -17.83 13.27
C ALA A 13 8.95 -19.28 13.34
N ALA A 14 8.17 -20.25 12.84
CA ALA A 14 8.56 -21.65 12.75
C ALA A 14 9.47 -21.97 11.56
N SER A 15 9.85 -20.98 10.74
CA SER A 15 10.63 -21.18 9.51
C SER A 15 10.04 -22.24 8.58
N ALA A 16 8.72 -22.23 8.42
CA ALA A 16 8.00 -23.13 7.53
C ALA A 16 8.43 -22.97 6.05
N SER A 17 8.08 -23.95 5.22
CA SER A 17 8.44 -23.94 3.79
C SER A 17 7.95 -22.69 3.07
N THR A 18 8.68 -22.29 2.02
CA THR A 18 8.27 -21.17 1.15
C THR A 18 6.88 -21.39 0.56
N SER A 19 6.58 -22.61 0.12
CA SER A 19 5.26 -22.99 -0.41
C SER A 19 4.13 -22.77 0.61
N CYS A 20 4.36 -23.11 1.89
CA CYS A 20 3.38 -22.91 2.95
C CYS A 20 3.11 -21.42 3.18
N LYS A 21 4.17 -20.60 3.24
CA LYS A 21 4.04 -19.15 3.39
C LYS A 21 3.33 -18.50 2.20
N SER A 22 3.68 -18.88 0.97
CA SER A 22 3.05 -18.36 -0.24
C SER A 22 1.56 -18.70 -0.35
N ASP A 23 1.14 -19.91 0.06
CA ASP A 23 -0.29 -20.26 0.09
C ASP A 23 -1.06 -19.40 1.12
N LEU A 24 -0.45 -19.13 2.28
CA LEU A 24 -1.04 -18.24 3.29
C LEU A 24 -1.12 -16.79 2.81
N GLU A 25 -0.05 -16.27 2.21
CA GLU A 25 -0.02 -14.94 1.56
C GLU A 25 -1.14 -14.82 0.52
N ARG A 26 -1.34 -15.85 -0.32
CA ARG A 26 -2.41 -15.88 -1.30
C ARG A 26 -3.80 -15.81 -0.68
N ARG A 27 -4.06 -16.61 0.35
CA ARG A 27 -5.35 -16.60 1.06
C ARG A 27 -5.62 -15.30 1.82
N ILE A 28 -4.57 -14.60 2.24
CA ILE A 28 -4.69 -13.27 2.87
C ILE A 28 -5.00 -12.22 1.79
N GLY A 29 -4.28 -12.24 0.67
CA GLY A 29 -4.51 -11.31 -0.46
C GLY A 29 -5.96 -11.35 -0.97
N LEU A 30 -6.58 -12.53 -1.03
CA LEU A 30 -7.96 -12.73 -1.50
C LEU A 30 -9.07 -12.09 -0.64
N GLN A 31 -8.76 -11.66 0.58
CA GLN A 31 -9.74 -11.07 1.53
C GLN A 31 -9.10 -9.90 2.30
N LEU A 32 -8.15 -9.22 1.64
CA LEU A 32 -7.41 -8.10 2.23
C LEU A 32 -8.32 -6.94 2.62
N ASP A 33 -9.48 -6.79 1.97
CA ASP A 33 -10.48 -5.77 2.27
C ASP A 33 -11.22 -6.00 3.61
N GLN A 34 -11.04 -7.17 4.22
CA GLN A 34 -11.52 -7.51 5.56
C GLN A 34 -10.42 -7.43 6.63
N ALA A 35 -9.19 -7.09 6.25
CA ALA A 35 -8.07 -7.02 7.18
C ALA A 35 -8.06 -5.69 7.94
N ILE A 36 -7.61 -5.76 9.19
CA ILE A 36 -7.23 -4.60 10.00
C ILE A 36 -5.71 -4.42 9.97
N LEU A 37 -5.21 -3.28 10.47
CA LEU A 37 -3.77 -3.00 10.47
C LEU A 37 -2.97 -4.11 11.15
N GLU A 38 -3.42 -4.56 12.31
CA GLU A 38 -2.78 -5.61 13.11
C GLU A 38 -2.64 -6.93 12.35
N ASP A 39 -3.53 -7.22 11.41
CA ASP A 39 -3.48 -8.43 10.59
C ASP A 39 -2.31 -8.42 9.60
N ILE A 40 -1.85 -7.25 9.17
CA ILE A 40 -0.76 -7.08 8.19
C ILE A 40 0.57 -6.64 8.81
N LEU A 41 0.62 -6.43 10.14
CA LEU A 41 1.87 -6.23 10.86
C LEU A 41 2.58 -7.58 11.06
N ILE A 42 3.27 -8.03 10.00
CA ILE A 42 4.04 -9.28 10.00
C ILE A 42 5.46 -8.98 10.48
N PRO A 43 5.90 -9.52 11.64
CA PRO A 43 7.24 -9.28 12.16
C PRO A 43 8.31 -9.95 11.30
N THR A 44 9.49 -9.36 11.21
CA THR A 44 10.64 -10.04 10.62
C THR A 44 11.14 -11.15 11.57
N ASN A 45 11.64 -12.25 11.00
CA ASN A 45 12.34 -13.27 11.76
C ASN A 45 13.83 -12.90 11.87
N SER A 46 14.14 -11.81 12.57
CA SER A 46 15.53 -11.43 12.82
C SER A 46 16.02 -12.07 14.12
N HIS A 47 16.78 -13.16 13.98
CA HIS A 47 17.42 -13.80 15.10
C HIS A 47 18.57 -12.92 15.64
N GLY A 48 18.26 -11.93 16.47
CA GLY A 48 19.21 -11.21 17.33
C GLY A 48 19.99 -10.06 16.70
N ASN A 49 19.56 -9.54 15.54
CA ASN A 49 20.20 -8.36 14.94
C ASN A 49 19.39 -7.09 15.24
N ASN A 50 19.95 -6.19 16.06
CA ASN A 50 19.32 -4.91 16.42
C ASN A 50 19.17 -3.92 15.25
N HIS A 51 19.69 -4.26 14.07
CA HIS A 51 19.60 -3.45 12.84
C HIS A 51 18.60 -3.99 11.81
N SER A 52 17.76 -4.97 12.15
CA SER A 52 16.71 -5.44 11.25
C SER A 52 15.47 -4.54 11.32
N THR A 53 14.72 -4.47 10.22
CA THR A 53 13.38 -3.86 10.22
C THR A 53 12.45 -4.63 11.15
N ILE A 54 11.50 -3.94 11.78
CA ILE A 54 10.53 -4.56 12.71
C ILE A 54 9.55 -5.44 11.93
N TYR A 55 9.11 -4.96 10.77
CA TYR A 55 8.12 -5.62 9.93
C TYR A 55 8.71 -6.09 8.58
N ASP A 56 8.18 -7.20 8.09
CA ASP A 56 8.54 -7.79 6.80
C ASP A 56 7.75 -7.13 5.66
N ALA A 57 8.31 -6.07 5.11
CA ALA A 57 7.75 -5.34 3.97
C ALA A 57 7.62 -6.22 2.71
N ASP A 58 8.49 -7.21 2.52
CA ASP A 58 8.51 -8.04 1.31
C ASP A 58 7.29 -8.98 1.27
N THR A 59 6.90 -9.50 2.44
CA THR A 59 5.65 -10.26 2.60
C THR A 59 4.41 -9.40 2.30
N ILE A 60 4.41 -8.13 2.72
CA ILE A 60 3.29 -7.22 2.47
C ILE A 60 3.17 -6.82 1.01
N VAL A 61 4.29 -6.53 0.35
CA VAL A 61 4.33 -6.32 -1.11
C VAL A 61 3.65 -7.49 -1.83
N ARG A 62 4.02 -8.75 -1.50
CA ARG A 62 3.42 -9.94 -2.13
C ARG A 62 1.91 -10.03 -1.89
N ILE A 63 1.45 -9.81 -0.66
CA ILE A 63 0.02 -9.86 -0.31
C ILE A 63 -0.79 -8.82 -1.09
N PHE A 64 -0.29 -7.57 -1.15
CA PHE A 64 -0.96 -6.50 -1.89
C PHE A 64 -0.94 -6.74 -3.40
N SER A 65 0.16 -7.23 -3.97
CA SER A 65 0.20 -7.62 -5.38
C SER A 65 -0.82 -8.71 -5.71
N ILE A 66 -1.02 -9.70 -4.82
CA ILE A 66 -2.04 -10.73 -5.01
C ILE A 66 -3.44 -10.10 -5.04
N PHE A 67 -3.73 -9.14 -4.16
CA PHE A 67 -5.03 -8.44 -4.14
C PHE A 67 -5.27 -7.61 -5.42
N LEU A 68 -4.24 -6.92 -5.90
CA LEU A 68 -4.35 -6.05 -7.08
C LEU A 68 -4.44 -6.83 -8.40
N ASN A 69 -3.88 -8.03 -8.46
CA ASN A 69 -3.87 -8.86 -9.67
C ASN A 69 -5.06 -9.84 -9.73
N LEU A 70 -6.06 -9.72 -8.84
CA LEU A 70 -7.24 -10.61 -8.84
C LEU A 70 -8.08 -10.51 -10.11
N ASP A 71 -7.92 -9.43 -10.88
CA ASP A 71 -8.71 -9.16 -12.09
C ASP A 71 -8.10 -9.75 -13.38
N GLU A 72 -6.80 -10.13 -13.41
CA GLU A 72 -6.16 -10.68 -14.62
C GLU A 72 -6.62 -12.10 -14.97
N ASP A 73 -7.27 -12.80 -14.03
CA ASP A 73 -7.77 -14.18 -14.22
C ASP A 73 -9.24 -14.26 -14.68
N ASP A 74 -9.99 -13.13 -14.68
CA ASP A 74 -11.44 -13.08 -14.97
C ASP A 74 -11.81 -12.34 -16.29
N GLU A 75 -10.83 -11.79 -17.04
CA GLU A 75 -11.08 -11.05 -18.30
C GLU A 75 -11.11 -11.95 -19.57
N ASP A 76 -12.00 -12.95 -19.60
CA ASP A 76 -12.41 -13.61 -20.87
C ASP A 76 -13.85 -13.26 -21.29
N ASP A 77 -14.53 -12.28 -20.66
CA ASP A 77 -15.97 -12.10 -20.96
C ASP A 77 -16.61 -10.70 -20.79
N THR A 78 -15.92 -9.58 -21.09
CA THR A 78 -16.63 -8.27 -21.19
C THR A 78 -16.23 -7.35 -22.35
N ASN A 79 -17.00 -7.47 -23.44
CA ASN A 79 -17.36 -6.50 -24.50
C ASN A 79 -16.48 -5.23 -24.74
N PRO A 80 -15.93 -5.02 -25.96
CA PRO A 80 -15.03 -3.92 -26.30
C PRO A 80 -15.76 -2.61 -26.71
N LEU A 81 -16.87 -2.25 -26.06
CA LEU A 81 -17.62 -1.03 -26.40
C LEU A 81 -18.07 -0.31 -25.13
N ARG A 82 -17.18 0.46 -24.50
CA ARG A 82 -17.60 1.55 -23.61
C ARG A 82 -16.94 2.86 -23.99
N ASP A 83 -17.83 3.75 -24.41
CA ASP A 83 -17.70 5.15 -24.77
C ASP A 83 -16.87 5.97 -23.75
N GLU A 84 -15.89 6.73 -24.25
CA GLU A 84 -14.90 7.48 -23.46
C GLU A 84 -15.46 8.76 -22.78
N SER A 85 -16.77 8.97 -22.77
CA SER A 85 -17.35 10.29 -22.47
C SER A 85 -18.04 10.44 -21.10
N GLN A 86 -17.83 9.54 -20.13
CA GLN A 86 -18.50 9.64 -18.82
C GLN A 86 -17.55 9.51 -17.62
N MET A 87 -16.57 10.41 -17.54
CA MET A 87 -15.64 10.58 -16.40
C MET A 87 -16.11 11.68 -15.43
N VAL A 88 -17.37 11.59 -14.97
CA VAL A 88 -17.85 12.41 -13.84
C VAL A 88 -18.09 11.44 -12.69
N TYR A 89 -17.10 11.35 -11.80
CA TYR A 89 -17.14 10.53 -10.59
C TYR A 89 -18.19 11.11 -9.64
N ASP A 90 -19.40 10.54 -9.68
CA ASP A 90 -20.46 10.89 -8.75
C ASP A 90 -20.20 10.16 -7.42
N PHE A 91 -20.04 10.96 -6.36
CA PHE A 91 -19.58 10.55 -5.03
C PHE A 91 -20.54 9.58 -4.30
N ASP A 92 -21.80 9.48 -4.76
CA ASP A 92 -22.87 8.68 -4.13
C ASP A 92 -23.36 7.48 -4.98
N SER A 93 -22.72 7.19 -6.12
CA SER A 93 -23.04 5.93 -6.82
C SER A 93 -22.47 4.77 -5.99
N PRO A 94 -23.25 3.70 -5.68
CA PRO A 94 -22.68 2.51 -5.09
C PRO A 94 -21.65 1.98 -6.09
N GLY A 95 -20.38 2.28 -5.82
CA GLY A 95 -19.28 1.72 -6.58
C GLY A 95 -19.48 0.20 -6.62
N SER A 96 -19.04 -0.43 -7.71
CA SER A 96 -19.04 -1.89 -7.75
C SER A 96 -18.39 -2.43 -6.45
N PRO A 97 -18.76 -3.63 -5.98
CA PRO A 97 -18.15 -4.21 -4.77
C PRO A 97 -16.62 -4.10 -4.77
N LYS A 98 -15.99 -4.21 -5.96
CA LYS A 98 -14.56 -4.00 -6.20
C LYS A 98 -14.06 -2.59 -5.84
N GLN A 99 -14.78 -1.53 -6.21
CA GLN A 99 -14.44 -0.14 -5.88
C GLN A 99 -14.49 0.12 -4.35
N SER A 100 -15.39 -0.53 -3.62
CA SER A 100 -15.45 -0.42 -2.17
C SER A 100 -14.26 -1.15 -1.50
N SER A 101 -13.90 -2.34 -2.01
CA SER A 101 -12.78 -3.12 -1.50
C SER A 101 -11.43 -2.43 -1.75
N ILE A 102 -11.18 -1.87 -2.94
CA ILE A 102 -9.93 -1.13 -3.23
C ILE A 102 -9.77 0.10 -2.33
N LEU A 103 -10.85 0.80 -1.97
CA LEU A 103 -10.81 1.94 -1.04
C LEU A 103 -10.52 1.52 0.40
N LYS A 104 -10.99 0.34 0.83
CA LYS A 104 -10.63 -0.20 2.16
C LYS A 104 -9.16 -0.61 2.19
N VAL A 105 -8.70 -1.31 1.15
CA VAL A 105 -7.31 -1.75 1.02
C VAL A 105 -6.35 -0.56 0.88
N SER A 106 -6.76 0.53 0.22
CA SER A 106 -5.93 1.73 0.12
C SER A 106 -5.71 2.39 1.48
N LYS A 107 -6.78 2.55 2.28
CA LYS A 107 -6.67 3.03 3.66
C LYS A 107 -5.83 2.11 4.54
N LEU A 108 -5.94 0.80 4.34
CA LEU A 108 -5.13 -0.18 5.07
C LEU A 108 -3.63 0.00 4.75
N LEU A 109 -3.27 0.19 3.48
CA LEU A 109 -1.87 0.44 3.10
C LEU A 109 -1.35 1.77 3.66
N ASP A 110 -2.15 2.83 3.64
CA ASP A 110 -1.75 4.12 4.19
C ASP A 110 -1.45 4.04 5.70
N ASN A 111 -2.28 3.29 6.44
CA ASN A 111 -2.05 3.02 7.85
C ASN A 111 -0.79 2.18 8.08
N TYR A 112 -0.57 1.17 7.24
CA TYR A 112 0.66 0.36 7.29
C TYR A 112 1.91 1.21 6.99
N LEU A 113 1.86 2.06 5.97
CA LEU A 113 2.93 2.99 5.62
C LEU A 113 3.26 3.92 6.79
N ALA A 114 2.24 4.47 7.46
CA ALA A 114 2.45 5.32 8.63
C ALA A 114 3.12 4.57 9.80
N GLU A 115 2.77 3.30 10.01
CA GLU A 115 3.37 2.46 11.05
C GLU A 115 4.82 2.11 10.74
N VAL A 116 5.11 1.64 9.52
CA VAL A 116 6.49 1.29 9.13
C VAL A 116 7.39 2.52 8.92
N ALA A 117 6.81 3.70 8.71
CA ALA A 117 7.56 4.95 8.61
C ALA A 117 8.28 5.34 9.92
N LEU A 118 7.84 4.77 11.05
CA LEU A 118 8.47 4.96 12.36
C LEU A 118 9.75 4.12 12.52
N ASP A 119 9.99 3.14 11.64
CA ASP A 119 11.15 2.25 11.70
C ASP A 119 12.38 2.86 11.03
N SER A 120 13.31 3.37 11.84
CA SER A 120 14.59 3.92 11.35
C SER A 120 15.48 2.94 10.57
N ASN A 121 15.24 1.63 10.69
CA ASN A 121 15.96 0.61 9.90
C ASN A 121 15.33 0.38 8.51
N LEU A 122 14.14 0.94 8.24
CA LEU A 122 13.49 0.80 6.94
C LEU A 122 14.21 1.64 5.88
N SER A 123 14.71 0.99 4.84
CA SER A 123 15.39 1.70 3.76
C SER A 123 14.42 2.56 2.92
N PRO A 124 14.84 3.74 2.44
CA PRO A 124 14.05 4.58 1.54
C PRO A 124 13.48 3.85 0.32
N SER A 125 14.28 2.97 -0.29
CA SER A 125 13.85 2.18 -1.46
C SER A 125 12.68 1.27 -1.15
N LYS A 126 12.68 0.59 0.01
CA LYS A 126 11.57 -0.27 0.44
C LYS A 126 10.31 0.53 0.75
N PHE A 127 10.46 1.66 1.45
CA PHE A 127 9.33 2.55 1.73
C PHE A 127 8.70 3.09 0.43
N THR A 128 9.54 3.53 -0.52
CA THR A 128 9.08 4.00 -1.83
C THR A 128 8.36 2.90 -2.60
N ALA A 129 8.87 1.67 -2.60
CA ALA A 129 8.21 0.54 -3.27
C ALA A 129 6.82 0.26 -2.68
N LEU A 130 6.66 0.30 -1.35
CA LEU A 130 5.35 0.19 -0.69
C LEU A 130 4.42 1.34 -1.10
N ALA A 131 4.94 2.57 -1.16
CA ALA A 131 4.22 3.75 -1.61
C ALA A 131 3.89 3.74 -3.11
N GLU A 132 4.49 2.87 -3.91
CA GLU A 132 4.21 2.72 -5.35
C GLU A 132 3.28 1.52 -5.65
N LEU A 133 2.85 0.75 -4.63
CA LEU A 133 2.04 -0.47 -4.83
C LEU A 133 0.65 -0.21 -5.43
N LEU A 134 -0.03 0.86 -5.01
CA LEU A 134 -1.40 1.12 -5.42
C LEU A 134 -1.44 2.01 -6.67
N PRO A 135 -2.37 1.73 -7.61
CA PRO A 135 -2.57 2.58 -8.78
C PRO A 135 -3.19 3.93 -8.39
N ASP A 136 -3.03 4.93 -9.26
CA ASP A 136 -3.49 6.31 -9.00
C ASP A 136 -4.99 6.42 -8.70
N HIS A 137 -5.81 5.56 -9.31
CA HIS A 137 -7.26 5.55 -9.08
C HIS A 137 -7.66 4.99 -7.70
N ALA A 138 -6.76 4.29 -7.00
CA ALA A 138 -6.98 3.82 -5.62
C ALA A 138 -6.62 4.89 -4.57
N ARG A 139 -5.90 5.94 -5.00
CA ARG A 139 -5.34 7.04 -4.18
C ARG A 139 -6.25 8.28 -4.09
N ILE A 140 -7.56 8.10 -4.23
CA ILE A 140 -8.55 9.20 -4.30
C ILE A 140 -8.50 10.10 -3.05
N VAL A 141 -8.13 9.54 -1.90
CA VAL A 141 -7.85 10.27 -0.65
C VAL A 141 -6.40 10.03 -0.28
N SER A 142 -5.53 11.05 -0.40
CA SER A 142 -4.08 10.90 -0.25
C SER A 142 -3.53 11.34 1.11
N ASP A 143 -4.38 11.88 2.00
CA ASP A 143 -3.95 12.41 3.31
C ASP A 143 -3.17 11.40 4.16
N GLY A 144 -3.56 10.12 4.11
CA GLY A 144 -2.89 9.03 4.82
C GLY A 144 -1.46 8.80 4.31
N LEU A 145 -1.28 8.75 3.00
CA LEU A 145 0.02 8.64 2.35
C LEU A 145 0.91 9.85 2.61
N TYR A 146 0.39 11.08 2.49
CA TYR A 146 1.13 12.30 2.82
C TYR A 146 1.65 12.28 4.27
N ARG A 147 0.80 11.88 5.22
CA ARG A 147 1.20 11.71 6.62
C ARG A 147 2.32 10.68 6.77
N ALA A 148 2.23 9.53 6.10
CA ALA A 148 3.26 8.51 6.17
C ALA A 148 4.60 9.00 5.59
N VAL A 149 4.58 9.71 4.46
CA VAL A 149 5.79 10.30 3.87
C VAL A 149 6.40 11.35 4.80
N ASP A 150 5.60 12.24 5.39
CA ASP A 150 6.07 13.25 6.35
C ASP A 150 6.73 12.60 7.58
N ILE A 151 6.13 11.55 8.14
CA ILE A 151 6.72 10.78 9.24
C ILE A 151 8.07 10.18 8.81
N PHE A 152 8.11 9.54 7.64
CA PHE A 152 9.33 8.90 7.13
C PHE A 152 10.47 9.91 6.93
N LEU A 153 10.17 11.07 6.32
CA LEU A 153 11.16 12.13 6.11
C LEU A 153 11.72 12.69 7.44
N LYS A 154 10.92 12.70 8.50
CA LYS A 154 11.33 13.12 9.85
C LYS A 154 12.21 12.08 10.55
N VAL A 155 11.90 10.80 10.39
CA VAL A 155 12.67 9.68 10.98
C VAL A 155 13.99 9.46 10.23
N HIS A 156 14.06 9.81 8.93
CA HIS A 156 15.22 9.62 8.07
C HIS A 156 15.85 10.95 7.56
N PRO A 157 16.41 11.79 8.45
CA PRO A 157 16.93 13.11 8.05
C PRO A 157 18.14 13.03 7.11
N ASN A 158 18.92 11.94 7.16
CA ASN A 158 20.14 11.73 6.37
C ASN A 158 19.90 11.08 4.99
N MET A 159 18.65 11.01 4.53
CA MET A 159 18.29 10.45 3.24
C MET A 159 18.83 11.29 2.07
N LYS A 160 19.30 10.65 1.00
CA LYS A 160 19.88 11.37 -0.16
C LYS A 160 18.82 12.19 -0.88
N ASP A 161 19.21 13.32 -1.46
CA ASP A 161 18.29 14.18 -2.21
C ASP A 161 17.58 13.46 -3.36
N SER A 162 18.26 12.52 -4.03
CA SER A 162 17.66 11.69 -5.09
C SER A 162 16.55 10.77 -4.57
N GLU A 163 16.70 10.24 -3.35
CA GLU A 163 15.71 9.38 -2.69
C GLU A 163 14.54 10.22 -2.19
N ARG A 164 14.81 11.38 -1.59
CA ARG A 164 13.80 12.38 -1.19
C ARG A 164 12.96 12.81 -2.38
N TYR A 165 13.61 13.16 -3.50
CA TYR A 165 12.93 13.56 -4.72
C TYR A 165 12.03 12.46 -5.27
N ARG A 166 12.51 11.21 -5.34
CA ARG A 166 11.70 10.09 -5.81
C ARG A 166 10.47 9.88 -4.92
N LEU A 167 10.64 9.89 -3.60
CA LEU A 167 9.54 9.68 -2.68
C LEU A 167 8.48 10.81 -2.77
N CYS A 168 8.92 12.07 -2.84
CA CYS A 168 8.02 13.19 -3.04
C CYS A 168 7.31 13.17 -4.40
N LYS A 169 7.89 12.53 -5.42
CA LYS A 169 7.23 12.35 -6.71
C LYS A 169 6.06 11.35 -6.63
N THR A 170 6.12 10.37 -5.73
CA THR A 170 5.06 9.36 -5.53
C THR A 170 3.79 9.96 -4.92
N ILE A 171 3.93 11.00 -4.09
CA ILE A 171 2.82 11.80 -3.57
C ILE A 171 2.63 13.01 -4.49
N ASP A 172 1.96 12.83 -5.64
CA ASP A 172 1.74 13.89 -6.63
C ASP A 172 1.28 15.21 -5.97
N CYS A 173 2.23 16.11 -5.71
CA CYS A 173 2.03 17.34 -4.94
C CYS A 173 1.01 18.29 -5.59
N GLN A 174 0.62 18.02 -6.83
CA GLN A 174 -0.30 18.85 -7.60
C GLN A 174 -1.77 18.54 -7.31
N LYS A 175 -2.12 17.36 -6.79
CA LYS A 175 -3.53 17.01 -6.47
C LYS A 175 -4.06 17.64 -5.18
N THR A 176 -3.19 18.28 -4.38
CA THR A 176 -3.54 18.86 -3.07
C THR A 176 -3.44 20.38 -3.01
N ILE A 177 -3.09 21.07 -4.11
CA ILE A 177 -3.25 22.52 -4.17
C ILE A 177 -4.75 22.79 -4.35
N PRO A 178 -5.44 23.45 -3.40
CA PRO A 178 -6.78 23.96 -3.68
C PRO A 178 -6.67 24.82 -4.94
N ARG A 179 -7.53 24.61 -5.95
CA ARG A 179 -7.49 25.37 -7.21
C ARG A 179 -7.42 26.91 -7.03
N SER A 180 -7.71 27.43 -5.83
CA SER A 180 -7.52 28.82 -5.43
C SER A 180 -6.07 29.30 -5.28
N LEU A 181 -5.05 28.42 -5.26
CA LEU A 181 -3.63 28.81 -5.15
C LEU A 181 -2.81 28.60 -6.43
N GLN A 182 -3.40 28.02 -7.48
CA GLN A 182 -2.71 27.84 -8.77
C GLN A 182 -2.50 29.16 -9.53
N SER A 183 -3.10 30.26 -9.07
CA SER A 183 -2.95 31.61 -9.63
C SER A 183 -1.72 32.37 -9.12
N CYS A 184 -0.93 31.84 -8.18
CA CYS A 184 0.22 32.56 -7.60
C CYS A 184 1.59 32.09 -8.08
N SER A 185 1.68 31.21 -9.08
CA SER A 185 2.96 30.81 -9.69
C SER A 185 3.09 31.21 -11.17
N SER A 186 2.23 32.11 -11.63
CA SER A 186 2.30 32.74 -12.95
C SER A 186 2.34 34.26 -12.82
N GLU A 187 3.28 34.78 -12.02
CA GLU A 187 3.74 36.17 -12.09
C GLU A 187 5.21 36.27 -11.68
#